data_AF-A0A7C4Q016-F1
#
_entry.id   AF-A0A7C4Q016-F1
#
_cell.length_a   1.000
_cell.length_b   1.000
_cell.length_c   1.000
_cell.angle_alpha   90.00
_cell.angle_beta   90.00
_cell.angle_gamma   90.00
#
_symmetry.space_group_name_H-M   'P 1'
#
loop_
_entity.id
_entity.type
_entity.pdbx_description
1 polymer ?
#
loop_
_entity_poly.entity_id
_entity_poly.type
_entity_poly.pdbx_seq_one_letter_code
_entity_poly.pdbx_strand_id
1 'polypeptide(L)'
;MSVIRTLIDIFGRDRLYPNLDLKKLELKTCVVDISMLFPHEDIDEGGLELIINDIVENGIIKYPIVVDVRTFIILDGHHRVEALRKLGYNYVPVFFVDYAKEYINVYPFRKELPVSKVSVIEKVFLSKGVFPYKTTRHVYKGFTILPTFIKSEYLKEPHKTSKTLLIPYILCL
;
A
#
# COMPACT_ATOMS: atom_id res chain seq x y z
N MET A 1 -17.10 -14.33 -5.90
CA MET A 1 -16.49 -14.51 -4.56
C MET A 1 -16.22 -13.13 -3.96
N SER A 2 -16.39 -12.91 -2.66
CA SER A 2 -16.10 -11.62 -2.02
C SER A 2 -14.66 -11.59 -1.49
N VAL A 3 -14.09 -10.38 -1.33
CA VAL A 3 -12.75 -10.20 -0.73
C VAL A 3 -12.64 -10.93 0.61
N ILE A 4 -13.59 -10.72 1.51
CA ILE A 4 -13.56 -11.34 2.84
C ILE A 4 -13.54 -12.87 2.77
N ARG A 5 -14.36 -13.45 1.89
CA ARG A 5 -14.39 -14.90 1.73
C ARG A 5 -13.06 -15.43 1.19
N THR A 6 -12.52 -14.78 0.16
CA THR A 6 -11.19 -15.12 -0.38
C THR A 6 -10.10 -15.05 0.69
N LEU A 7 -10.11 -14.02 1.56
CA LEU A 7 -9.14 -13.92 2.65
C LEU A 7 -9.28 -15.05 3.67
N ILE A 8 -10.52 -15.41 4.04
CA ILE A 8 -10.77 -16.55 4.93
C ILE A 8 -10.27 -17.85 4.30
N ASP A 9 -10.48 -18.04 2.99
CA ASP A 9 -10.02 -19.24 2.29
C ASP A 9 -8.48 -19.33 2.24
N ILE A 10 -7.79 -18.19 2.13
CA ILE A 10 -6.31 -18.13 2.05
C ILE A 10 -5.65 -18.21 3.43
N PHE A 11 -6.15 -17.45 4.40
CA PHE A 11 -5.49 -17.23 5.71
C PHE A 11 -6.18 -17.93 6.88
N GLY A 12 -7.38 -18.50 6.68
CA GLY A 12 -8.26 -18.95 7.76
C GLY A 12 -8.90 -17.81 8.55
N ARG A 13 -8.78 -16.56 8.08
CA ARG A 13 -9.26 -15.34 8.74
C ARG A 13 -9.44 -14.20 7.73
N ASP A 14 -10.12 -13.13 8.11
CA ASP A 14 -10.49 -12.03 7.21
C ASP A 14 -9.37 -11.00 6.93
N ARG A 15 -8.13 -11.26 7.36
CA ARG A 15 -6.95 -10.38 7.20
C ARG A 15 -5.64 -11.10 7.52
N LEU A 16 -4.54 -10.57 6.98
CA LEU A 16 -3.19 -11.09 7.16
C LEU A 16 -2.70 -10.97 8.62
N TYR A 17 -2.89 -9.80 9.24
CA TYR A 17 -2.48 -9.54 10.62
C TYR A 17 -3.69 -9.48 11.57
N PRO A 18 -3.96 -10.54 12.36
CA PRO A 18 -5.21 -10.68 13.13
C PRO A 18 -5.33 -9.65 14.25
N ASN A 19 -4.19 -9.23 14.82
CA ASN A 19 -4.10 -8.31 15.95
C ASN A 19 -4.29 -6.85 15.57
N LEU A 20 -4.43 -6.52 14.29
CA LEU A 20 -4.70 -5.16 13.85
C LEU A 20 -6.16 -4.79 14.06
N ASP A 21 -6.37 -3.64 14.69
CA ASP A 21 -7.68 -3.01 14.82
C ASP A 21 -7.96 -2.17 13.56
N LEU A 22 -8.71 -2.75 12.62
CA LEU A 22 -9.05 -2.11 11.35
C LEU A 22 -9.73 -0.75 11.55
N LYS A 23 -10.57 -0.61 12.58
CA LYS A 23 -11.30 0.66 12.84
C LYS A 23 -10.37 1.80 13.23
N LYS A 24 -9.21 1.47 13.80
CA LYS A 24 -8.20 2.48 14.18
C LYS A 24 -7.32 2.89 13.00
N LEU A 25 -7.27 2.11 11.93
CA LEU A 25 -6.37 2.30 10.79
C LEU A 25 -7.09 2.74 9.51
N GLU A 26 -8.31 2.27 9.28
CA GLU A 26 -9.09 2.60 8.07
C GLU A 26 -9.25 4.11 7.89
N LEU A 27 -8.95 4.58 6.67
CA LEU A 27 -8.95 5.99 6.25
C LEU A 27 -8.00 6.87 7.07
N LYS A 28 -6.87 6.30 7.53
CA LYS A 28 -5.81 7.05 8.21
C LYS A 28 -4.47 6.92 7.52
N THR A 29 -3.68 7.98 7.68
CA THR A 29 -2.27 7.96 7.31
C THR A 29 -1.47 7.40 8.48
N CYS A 30 -0.63 6.40 8.20
CA CYS A 30 0.33 5.88 9.16
C CYS A 30 1.69 5.67 8.48
N VAL A 31 2.74 5.52 9.26
CA VAL A 31 4.08 5.14 8.81
C VAL A 31 4.24 3.66 9.12
N VAL A 32 4.64 2.87 8.12
CA VAL A 32 4.83 1.43 8.27
C VAL A 32 6.20 0.99 7.79
N ASP A 33 6.68 -0.15 8.32
CA ASP A 33 7.87 -0.81 7.78
C ASP A 33 7.63 -1.24 6.31
N ILE A 34 8.55 -0.86 5.44
CA ILE A 34 8.45 -1.09 3.99
C ILE A 34 8.41 -2.58 3.62
N SER A 35 8.95 -3.45 4.48
CA SER A 35 8.92 -4.91 4.30
C SER A 35 7.53 -5.52 4.48
N MET A 36 6.60 -4.80 5.12
CA MET A 36 5.22 -5.27 5.30
C MET A 36 4.39 -5.16 4.02
N LEU A 37 4.84 -4.40 3.02
CA LEU A 37 4.05 -4.07 1.83
C LEU A 37 4.23 -5.10 0.72
N PHE A 38 3.12 -5.50 0.12
CA PHE A 38 3.09 -6.43 -1.00
C PHE A 38 2.74 -5.69 -2.30
N PRO A 39 3.63 -5.65 -3.30
CA PRO A 39 3.26 -5.17 -4.62
C PRO A 39 2.34 -6.18 -5.30
N HIS A 40 1.34 -5.70 -6.04
CA HIS A 40 0.55 -6.53 -6.96
C HIS A 40 0.79 -6.19 -8.43
N GLU A 41 1.57 -5.16 -8.73
CA GLU A 41 1.85 -4.69 -10.08
C GLU A 41 3.35 -4.37 -10.24
N ASP A 42 3.88 -4.63 -11.42
CA ASP A 42 5.23 -4.24 -11.84
C ASP A 42 5.34 -2.73 -11.99
N ILE A 43 6.58 -2.25 -11.94
CA ILE A 43 6.93 -0.86 -12.17
C ILE A 43 7.56 -0.68 -13.55
N ASP A 44 7.76 0.58 -13.89
CA ASP A 44 8.46 1.03 -15.09
C ASP A 44 9.71 1.78 -14.65
N GLU A 45 10.85 1.48 -15.27
CA GLU A 45 12.15 2.01 -14.85
C GLU A 45 12.23 3.53 -15.04
N GLY A 46 11.71 4.07 -16.14
CA GLY A 46 11.69 5.52 -16.39
C GLY A 46 10.87 6.26 -15.34
N GLY A 47 9.68 5.75 -15.00
CA GLY A 47 8.86 6.29 -13.92
C GLY A 47 9.54 6.22 -12.54
N LEU A 48 10.30 5.16 -12.29
CA LEU A 48 11.05 4.98 -11.05
C LEU A 48 12.17 6.00 -10.90
N GLU A 49 12.98 6.21 -11.94
CA GLU A 49 14.09 7.17 -11.92
C GLU A 49 13.63 8.60 -11.64
N LEU A 50 12.52 9.02 -12.26
CA LEU A 50 11.92 10.33 -12.00
C LEU A 50 11.54 10.51 -10.53
N ILE A 51 10.98 9.49 -9.89
CA ILE A 51 10.60 9.54 -8.48
C ILE A 51 11.83 9.53 -7.57
N ILE A 52 12.87 8.76 -7.91
CA ILE A 52 14.13 8.76 -7.17
C ILE A 52 14.75 10.17 -7.18
N ASN A 53 14.84 10.79 -8.36
CA ASN A 53 15.39 12.14 -8.50
C ASN A 53 14.58 13.16 -7.71
N ASP A 54 13.25 13.12 -7.81
CA ASP A 54 12.36 14.02 -7.04
C ASP A 54 12.57 13.88 -5.51
N ILE A 55 12.70 12.65 -5.01
CA ILE A 55 12.94 12.40 -3.58
C ILE A 55 14.33 12.88 -3.15
N VAL A 56 15.35 12.70 -3.99
CA VAL A 56 16.73 13.14 -3.70
C VAL A 56 16.83 14.66 -3.71
N GLU A 57 16.19 15.33 -4.67
CA GLU A 57 16.23 16.79 -4.83
C GLU A 57 15.38 17.49 -3.76
N ASN A 58 14.16 17.03 -3.53
CA ASN A 58 13.20 17.71 -2.65
C ASN A 58 13.22 17.19 -1.21
N GLY A 59 13.68 15.95 -0.97
CA GLY A 59 13.69 15.33 0.35
C GLY A 59 12.29 15.10 0.94
N ILE A 60 11.23 15.10 0.12
CA ILE A 60 9.84 15.08 0.58
C ILE A 60 9.05 13.98 -0.13
N ILE A 61 8.28 13.23 0.64
CA ILE A 61 7.25 12.31 0.16
C ILE A 61 5.90 13.03 0.18
N LYS A 62 5.50 13.54 -0.99
CA LYS A 62 4.31 14.38 -1.15
C LYS A 62 3.01 13.64 -0.83
N TYR A 63 2.83 12.44 -1.37
CA TYR A 63 1.61 11.63 -1.19
C TYR A 63 1.92 10.29 -0.54
N PRO A 64 1.07 9.82 0.38
CA PRO A 64 1.21 8.49 0.98
C PRO A 64 0.89 7.39 -0.04
N ILE A 65 1.41 6.20 0.20
CA ILE A 65 1.11 4.98 -0.59
C ILE A 65 -0.27 4.48 -0.14
N VAL A 66 -1.18 4.19 -1.07
CA VAL A 66 -2.49 3.65 -0.69
C VAL A 66 -2.36 2.15 -0.49
N VAL A 67 -2.77 1.66 0.68
CA VAL A 67 -2.54 0.27 1.10
C VAL A 67 -3.82 -0.35 1.62
N ASP A 68 -4.12 -1.59 1.21
CA ASP A 68 -5.20 -2.36 1.81
C ASP A 68 -4.85 -2.75 3.25
N VAL A 69 -5.63 -2.28 4.21
CA VAL A 69 -5.40 -2.52 5.65
C VAL A 69 -5.47 -4.00 6.03
N ARG A 70 -6.18 -4.82 5.25
CA ARG A 70 -6.34 -6.26 5.54
C ARG A 70 -5.15 -7.09 5.08
N THR A 71 -4.51 -6.70 3.99
CA THR A 71 -3.51 -7.53 3.30
C THR A 71 -2.15 -6.88 3.17
N PHE A 72 -2.06 -5.56 3.35
CA PHE A 72 -0.89 -4.74 3.07
C PHE A 72 -0.49 -4.74 1.59
N ILE A 73 -1.41 -5.09 0.69
CA ILE A 73 -1.23 -4.91 -0.75
C ILE A 73 -1.21 -3.41 -1.06
N ILE A 74 -0.22 -2.99 -1.84
CA ILE A 74 -0.10 -1.62 -2.37
C ILE A 74 -1.16 -1.44 -3.44
N LEU A 75 -2.15 -0.58 -3.24
CA LEU A 75 -3.18 -0.29 -4.24
C LEU A 75 -2.77 0.85 -5.18
N ASP A 76 -1.96 1.79 -4.68
CA ASP A 76 -1.37 2.88 -5.46
C ASP A 76 -0.03 3.32 -4.85
N GLY A 77 0.98 3.54 -5.71
CA GLY A 77 2.30 4.01 -5.28
C GLY A 77 3.45 3.00 -5.34
N HIS A 78 3.39 1.99 -6.21
CA HIS A 78 4.44 0.96 -6.37
C HIS A 78 5.82 1.57 -6.65
N HIS A 79 5.91 2.53 -7.58
CA HIS A 79 7.19 3.21 -7.86
C HIS A 79 7.71 4.00 -6.66
N ARG A 80 6.82 4.59 -5.84
CA ARG A 80 7.23 5.30 -4.61
C ARG A 80 7.82 4.33 -3.59
N VAL A 81 7.22 3.16 -3.42
CA VAL A 81 7.77 2.11 -2.56
C VAL A 81 9.13 1.66 -3.07
N GLU A 82 9.27 1.38 -4.37
CA GLU A 82 10.56 0.93 -4.91
C GLU A 82 11.64 2.01 -4.85
N ALA A 83 11.30 3.28 -5.11
CA ALA A 83 12.23 4.38 -4.97
C ALA A 83 12.75 4.50 -3.54
N LEU A 84 11.84 4.42 -2.56
CA LEU A 84 12.21 4.44 -1.14
C LEU A 84 13.10 3.24 -0.76
N ARG A 85 12.79 2.05 -1.29
CA ARG A 85 13.62 0.85 -1.10
C ARG A 85 15.03 1.03 -1.66
N LYS A 86 15.16 1.51 -2.90
CA LYS A 86 16.46 1.75 -3.56
C LYS A 86 17.30 2.81 -2.85
N LEU A 87 16.64 3.80 -2.26
CA LEU A 87 17.29 4.87 -1.48
C LEU A 87 17.61 4.46 -0.02
N GLY A 88 17.31 3.22 0.37
CA GLY A 88 17.65 2.68 1.69
C GLY A 88 16.75 3.17 2.83
N TYR A 89 15.52 3.58 2.55
CA TYR A 89 14.53 3.90 3.59
C TYR A 89 13.88 2.61 4.11
N ASN A 90 13.66 2.58 5.43
CA ASN A 90 13.06 1.42 6.11
C ASN A 90 11.55 1.57 6.30
N TYR A 91 11.06 2.81 6.30
CA TYR A 91 9.66 3.13 6.55
C TYR A 91 9.05 3.89 5.39
N VAL A 92 7.73 3.79 5.27
CA VAL A 92 6.99 4.52 4.25
C VAL A 92 5.66 5.03 4.79
N PRO A 93 5.22 6.23 4.39
CA PRO A 93 3.89 6.71 4.75
C PRO A 93 2.85 6.04 3.87
N VAL A 94 1.84 5.46 4.51
CA VAL A 94 0.72 4.78 3.89
C VAL A 94 -0.60 5.43 4.28
N PHE A 95 -1.55 5.43 3.37
CA PHE A 95 -2.95 5.73 3.66
C PHE A 95 -3.73 4.42 3.58
N PHE A 96 -4.22 3.97 4.73
CA PHE A 96 -4.93 2.69 4.83
C PHE A 96 -6.36 2.81 4.35
N VAL A 97 -6.78 1.84 3.54
CA VAL A 97 -8.14 1.67 3.07
C VAL A 97 -8.54 0.21 3.23
N ASP A 98 -9.83 -0.09 3.42
CA ASP A 98 -10.34 -1.46 3.42
C ASP A 98 -10.77 -1.85 2.00
N TYR A 99 -9.93 -2.64 1.32
CA TYR A 99 -10.18 -3.05 -0.05
C TYR A 99 -11.45 -3.88 -0.20
N ALA A 100 -11.98 -4.48 0.87
CA ALA A 100 -13.26 -5.17 0.86
C ALA A 100 -14.47 -4.22 0.73
N LYS A 101 -14.31 -2.91 0.97
CA LYS A 101 -15.42 -1.94 0.99
C LYS A 101 -15.80 -1.43 -0.39
N GLU A 102 -17.06 -1.03 -0.53
CA GLU A 102 -17.66 -0.58 -1.81
C GLU A 102 -17.13 0.78 -2.29
N TYR A 103 -16.53 1.57 -1.40
CA TYR A 103 -15.94 2.86 -1.73
C TYR A 103 -14.69 2.74 -2.61
N ILE A 104 -14.16 1.53 -2.82
CA ILE A 104 -13.06 1.25 -3.75
C ILE A 104 -13.60 0.39 -4.89
N ASN A 105 -13.32 0.80 -6.12
CA ASN A 105 -13.54 -0.01 -7.31
C ASN A 105 -12.19 -0.24 -8.01
N VAL A 106 -12.07 -1.36 -8.72
CA VAL A 106 -10.90 -1.65 -9.55
C VAL A 106 -11.37 -1.87 -10.98
N TYR A 107 -10.65 -1.24 -11.92
CA TYR A 107 -10.92 -1.33 -13.34
C TYR A 107 -9.64 -1.70 -14.09
N PRO A 108 -9.74 -2.40 -15.22
CA PRO A 108 -8.56 -2.71 -16.02
C PRO A 108 -8.06 -1.44 -16.71
N PHE A 109 -6.75 -1.24 -16.73
CA PHE A 109 -6.10 -0.32 -17.67
C PHE A 109 -6.01 -0.92 -19.07
N ARG A 110 -5.92 -2.25 -19.16
CA ARG A 110 -5.77 -3.03 -20.38
C ARG A 110 -6.99 -3.94 -20.55
N LYS A 111 -7.77 -3.75 -21.63
CA LYS A 111 -9.06 -4.45 -21.80
C LYS A 111 -8.91 -5.98 -21.85
N GLU A 112 -7.77 -6.45 -22.31
CA GLU A 112 -7.38 -7.85 -22.45
C GLU A 112 -7.00 -8.52 -21.13
N LEU A 113 -6.75 -7.74 -20.06
CA LEU A 113 -6.46 -8.25 -18.72
C LEU A 113 -7.62 -7.91 -17.78
N PRO A 114 -8.67 -8.77 -17.68
CA PRO A 114 -9.75 -8.52 -16.74
C PRO A 114 -9.21 -8.53 -15.30
N VAL A 115 -9.62 -7.54 -14.52
CA VAL A 115 -9.20 -7.39 -13.12
C VAL A 115 -10.41 -7.33 -12.21
N SER A 116 -10.25 -7.91 -11.02
CA SER A 116 -11.19 -7.80 -9.92
C SER A 116 -10.40 -7.68 -8.62
N LYS A 117 -11.06 -7.26 -7.54
CA LYS A 117 -10.41 -7.21 -6.22
C LYS A 117 -9.89 -8.57 -5.78
N VAL A 118 -10.66 -9.61 -6.09
CA VAL A 118 -10.29 -11.00 -5.79
C VAL A 118 -9.06 -11.41 -6.59
N SER A 119 -9.02 -11.13 -7.90
CA SER A 119 -7.85 -11.48 -8.71
C SER A 119 -6.58 -10.76 -8.27
N VAL A 120 -6.67 -9.53 -7.72
CA VAL A 120 -5.53 -8.83 -7.11
C VAL A 120 -4.99 -9.59 -5.90
N ILE A 121 -5.87 -10.01 -4.99
CA ILE A 121 -5.50 -10.77 -3.78
C ILE A 121 -4.90 -12.13 -4.17
N GLU A 122 -5.56 -12.85 -5.07
CA GLU A 122 -5.09 -14.17 -5.54
C GLU A 122 -3.74 -14.07 -6.25
N LYS A 123 -3.53 -13.02 -7.07
CA LYS A 123 -2.26 -12.81 -7.75
C LYS A 123 -1.09 -12.68 -6.77
N VAL A 124 -1.28 -11.92 -5.70
CA VAL A 124 -0.26 -11.72 -4.67
C VAL A 124 -0.05 -12.97 -3.81
N PHE A 125 -1.12 -13.56 -3.26
CA PHE A 125 -0.98 -14.59 -2.22
C PHE A 125 -1.04 -16.04 -2.72
N LEU A 126 -1.76 -16.31 -3.81
CA LEU A 126 -1.84 -17.66 -4.39
C LEU A 126 -0.80 -17.85 -5.49
N SER A 127 -0.75 -16.93 -6.45
CA SER A 127 0.21 -17.01 -7.56
C SER A 127 1.62 -16.54 -7.17
N LYS A 128 1.77 -15.84 -6.03
CA LYS A 128 3.04 -15.25 -5.58
C LYS A 128 3.72 -14.40 -6.66
N GLY A 129 2.94 -13.61 -7.37
CA GLY A 129 3.44 -12.78 -8.47
C GLY A 129 2.75 -11.43 -8.54
N VAL A 130 3.09 -10.68 -9.59
CA VAL A 130 2.56 -9.34 -9.87
C VAL A 130 2.01 -9.27 -11.29
N PHE A 131 1.06 -8.37 -11.50
CA PHE A 131 0.58 -8.01 -12.84
C PHE A 131 1.62 -7.14 -13.55
N PRO A 132 1.63 -7.12 -14.90
CA PRO A 132 2.43 -6.16 -15.64
C PRO A 132 2.07 -4.71 -15.28
N TYR A 133 3.02 -3.80 -15.45
CA TYR A 133 2.83 -2.36 -15.21
C TYR A 133 1.58 -1.81 -15.89
N LYS A 134 0.80 -0.99 -15.18
CA LYS A 134 -0.50 -0.43 -15.60
C LYS A 134 -1.48 -1.50 -16.05
N THR A 135 -1.83 -2.39 -15.13
CA THR A 135 -2.90 -3.37 -15.31
C THR A 135 -4.16 -2.97 -14.53
N THR A 136 -3.99 -2.44 -13.31
CA THR A 136 -5.09 -2.13 -12.40
C THR A 136 -5.26 -0.64 -12.16
N ARG A 137 -6.50 -0.15 -12.19
CA ARG A 137 -6.86 1.23 -11.84
C ARG A 137 -7.82 1.23 -10.66
N HIS A 138 -7.33 1.63 -9.51
CA HIS A 138 -8.13 1.80 -8.30
C HIS A 138 -8.82 3.17 -8.29
N VAL A 139 -10.13 3.18 -8.04
CA VAL A 139 -10.96 4.39 -7.95
C VAL A 139 -11.62 4.44 -6.59
N TYR A 140 -11.36 5.53 -5.86
CA TYR A 140 -11.83 5.77 -4.51
C TYR A 140 -13.03 6.73 -4.52
N LYS A 141 -14.02 6.52 -3.64
CA LYS A 141 -15.24 7.33 -3.54
C LYS A 141 -15.49 7.75 -2.09
N GLY A 142 -15.98 8.97 -1.88
CA GLY A 142 -16.41 9.43 -0.55
C GLY A 142 -15.29 9.94 0.36
N PHE A 143 -14.04 10.01 -0.11
CA PHE A 143 -12.93 10.66 0.59
C PHE A 143 -11.86 11.11 -0.41
N THR A 144 -10.96 11.98 0.06
CA THR A 144 -9.79 12.44 -0.67
C THR A 144 -8.55 11.98 0.06
N ILE A 145 -7.58 11.44 -0.69
CA ILE A 145 -6.26 11.14 -0.15
C ILE A 145 -5.47 12.44 -0.09
N LEU A 146 -5.19 12.91 1.12
CA LEU A 146 -4.49 14.17 1.33
C LEU A 146 -2.97 13.99 1.15
N PRO A 147 -2.26 14.99 0.60
CA PRO A 147 -0.81 14.99 0.61
C PRO A 147 -0.29 15.09 2.04
N THR A 148 0.81 14.39 2.32
CA THR A 148 1.42 14.30 3.65
C THR A 148 2.67 15.15 3.79
N PHE A 149 3.37 15.44 2.68
CA PHE A 149 4.62 16.21 2.64
C PHE A 149 5.64 15.78 3.71
N ILE A 150 5.82 14.46 3.88
CA ILE A 150 6.70 13.92 4.92
C ILE A 150 8.14 14.04 4.47
N LYS A 151 9.00 14.61 5.32
CA LYS A 151 10.43 14.63 5.04
C LYS A 151 10.99 13.21 5.05
N SER A 152 11.76 12.88 4.02
CA SER A 152 12.32 11.55 3.83
C SER A 152 13.26 11.13 4.96
N GLU A 153 13.93 12.08 5.61
CA GLU A 153 14.81 11.82 6.78
C GLU A 153 14.11 11.06 7.92
N TYR A 154 12.81 11.28 8.12
CA TYR A 154 12.02 10.58 9.14
C TYR A 154 11.72 9.10 8.81
N LEU A 155 12.01 8.67 7.58
CA LEU A 155 11.72 7.33 7.09
C LEU A 155 12.92 6.38 7.17
N LYS A 156 14.10 6.87 7.61
CA LYS A 156 15.32 6.06 7.74
C LYS A 156 15.42 5.29 9.06
N GLU A 157 14.97 5.90 10.15
CA GLU A 157 15.07 5.32 11.50
C GLU A 157 13.69 5.02 12.09
N PRO A 158 13.58 4.02 12.99
CA PRO A 158 12.34 3.80 13.73
C PRO A 158 11.95 5.08 14.47
N HIS A 159 10.71 5.54 14.29
CA HIS A 159 10.17 6.62 15.10
C HIS A 159 10.21 6.22 16.58
N LYS A 160 11.14 6.80 17.34
CA LYS A 160 11.24 6.69 18.81
C LYS A 160 10.16 7.52 19.52
N THR A 161 8.93 7.52 19.03
CA THR A 161 7.85 8.31 19.61
C THR A 161 6.95 7.44 20.48
N SER A 162 6.86 7.85 21.75
CA SER A 162 6.23 7.18 22.88
C SER A 162 4.72 6.90 22.71
N LYS A 163 4.31 5.73 23.22
CA LYS A 163 2.98 5.25 23.63
C LYS A 163 2.02 4.68 22.56
N THR A 164 1.86 3.37 22.70
CA THR A 164 0.81 2.47 22.16
C THR A 164 1.10 1.90 20.77
N LEU A 165 2.13 1.04 20.70
CA LEU A 165 2.42 0.19 19.55
C LEU A 165 1.27 -0.81 19.32
N LEU A 166 0.45 -0.56 18.30
CA LEU A 166 -0.27 -1.61 17.59
C LEU A 166 0.75 -2.25 16.64
N ILE A 167 1.52 -3.22 17.16
CA ILE A 167 2.67 -3.86 16.48
C ILE A 167 3.86 -2.87 16.40
N PRO A 168 5.15 -3.29 16.57
CA PRO A 168 6.32 -2.39 16.61
C PRO A 168 6.54 -1.48 15.39
N TYR A 169 5.72 -1.59 14.35
CA TYR A 169 6.01 -1.14 12.99
C TYR A 169 4.94 -0.24 12.38
N ILE A 170 3.91 0.21 13.13
CA ILE A 170 2.86 1.12 12.60
C ILE A 170 2.70 2.32 13.52
N LEU A 171 2.96 3.53 13.01
CA LEU A 171 2.72 4.80 13.71
C LEU A 171 1.74 5.66 12.92
N CYS A 172 0.54 5.93 13.46
CA CYS A 172 -0.42 6.78 12.77
C CYS A 172 -0.16 8.27 13.04
N LEU A 173 -0.26 9.08 11.98
CA LEU A 173 -0.02 10.52 11.98
C LEU A 173 -1.29 11.31 12.28
#